data_AF-A0A1F3TA69-F1
#
_entry.id   AF-A0A1F3TA69-F1
#
_cell.length_a   1.000
_cell.length_b   1.000
_cell.length_c   1.000
_cell.angle_alpha   90.00
_cell.angle_beta   90.00
_cell.angle_gamma   90.00
#
_symmetry.space_group_name_H-M   'P 1'
#
loop_
_entity.id
_entity.type
_entity.pdbx_description
1 polymer ?
#
loop_
_entity_poly.entity_id
_entity_poly.type
_entity_poly.pdbx_seq_one_letter_code
_entity_poly.pdbx_strand_id
1 'polypeptide(L)'
;IGENGAFIFYMKDGKRCRLNTLPDNLKNENLLNLSQLAEKIKEEFPSASWASDQMYREFDLAIDICEDVAAWDDKEVEKLLSLCKLEGAHAKLSSVHVNAWYGDYDKMGAFKFWCDNQMPGSRFEINSLDEWIYIGDSPNDEPAFDFFKKSVGVKNIEKYLPSLKKRPTYITEHESGEGFFELAQRLIHLS
;
A
#
# COMPACT_ATOMS: atom_id res chain seq x y z
N ILE A 1 7.65 -1.99 -5.48
CA ILE A 1 7.68 -0.95 -4.42
C ILE A 1 7.10 -1.61 -3.17
N GLY A 2 7.84 -1.66 -2.07
CA GLY A 2 7.45 -2.33 -0.83
C GLY A 2 7.13 -1.34 0.29
N GLU A 3 6.30 -1.78 1.24
CA GLU A 3 5.93 -1.07 2.48
C GLU A 3 5.65 0.42 2.24
N ASN A 4 4.61 0.69 1.45
CA ASN A 4 4.16 2.04 1.11
C ASN A 4 5.22 2.97 0.49
N GLY A 5 6.34 2.45 -0.02
CA GLY A 5 7.38 3.26 -0.66
C GLY A 5 8.72 3.26 0.06
N ALA A 6 8.87 2.57 1.19
CA ALA A 6 10.12 2.53 1.95
C ALA A 6 11.31 1.90 1.20
N PHE A 7 11.03 1.01 0.24
CA PHE A 7 12.04 0.42 -0.62
C PHE A 7 11.48 -0.06 -1.96
N ILE A 8 12.39 -0.38 -2.87
CA ILE A 8 12.11 -0.89 -4.20
C ILE A 8 12.98 -2.12 -4.46
N PHE A 9 12.35 -3.25 -4.77
CA PHE A 9 13.04 -4.38 -5.38
C PHE A 9 12.93 -4.30 -6.90
N TYR A 10 14.01 -4.62 -7.59
CA TYR A 10 14.05 -4.71 -9.06
C TYR A 10 15.00 -5.84 -9.49
N MET A 11 14.87 -6.28 -10.74
CA MET A 11 15.76 -7.29 -11.32
C MET A 11 16.83 -6.62 -12.19
N LYS A 12 18.09 -7.01 -12.01
CA LYS A 12 19.22 -6.59 -12.84
C LYS A 12 20.13 -7.77 -13.08
N ASP A 13 20.42 -8.08 -14.34
CA ASP A 13 21.30 -9.19 -14.75
C ASP A 13 20.92 -10.55 -14.10
N GLY A 14 19.62 -10.83 -14.03
CA GLY A 14 19.07 -12.06 -13.42
C GLY A 14 19.12 -12.08 -11.87
N LYS A 15 19.55 -11.00 -11.22
CA LYS A 15 19.64 -10.88 -9.76
C LYS A 15 18.62 -9.89 -9.21
N ARG A 16 18.04 -10.21 -8.06
CA ARG A 16 17.20 -9.29 -7.30
C ARG A 16 18.09 -8.25 -6.61
N CYS A 17 17.87 -6.99 -6.92
CA CYS A 17 18.50 -5.84 -6.29
C CYS A 17 17.48 -5.09 -5.43
N ARG A 18 17.98 -4.38 -4.41
CA ARG A 18 17.18 -3.56 -3.50
C ARG A 18 17.68 -2.13 -3.50
N LEU A 19 16.75 -1.20 -3.39
CA LEU A 19 16.98 0.22 -3.21
C LEU A 19 16.13 0.69 -2.04
N ASN A 20 16.77 1.16 -0.96
CA ASN A 20 16.06 1.82 0.13
C ASN A 20 15.78 3.27 -0.28
N THR A 21 14.56 3.74 -0.03
CA THR A 21 14.20 5.16 -0.25
C THR A 21 14.50 6.01 0.99
N LEU A 22 14.85 5.37 2.10
CA LEU A 22 15.18 6.00 3.38
C LEU A 22 16.67 5.86 3.72
N PRO A 23 17.30 6.91 4.27
CA PRO A 23 18.57 6.83 4.98
C PRO A 23 18.53 5.90 6.20
N ASP A 24 19.63 5.22 6.50
CA ASP A 24 19.70 4.22 7.58
C ASP A 24 19.49 4.82 8.98
N ASN A 25 19.90 6.07 9.22
CA ASN A 25 19.69 6.72 10.52
C ASN A 25 18.20 6.95 10.81
N LEU A 26 17.43 7.37 9.81
CA LEU A 26 15.98 7.56 9.95
C LEU A 26 15.26 6.22 10.15
N LYS A 27 15.78 5.12 9.60
CA LYS A 27 15.22 3.78 9.84
C LYS A 27 15.21 3.43 11.32
N ASN A 28 16.31 3.65 12.04
CA ASN A 28 16.42 3.26 13.45
C ASN A 28 15.47 4.06 14.34
N GLU A 29 15.33 5.37 14.10
CA GLU A 29 14.37 6.23 14.82
C GLU A 29 12.92 5.79 14.55
N ASN A 30 12.59 5.49 13.30
CA ASN A 30 11.26 5.01 12.93
C ASN A 30 10.92 3.67 13.59
N LEU A 31 11.88 2.73 13.69
CA LEU A 31 11.68 1.44 14.36
C LEU A 31 11.40 1.60 15.86
N LEU A 32 12.07 2.55 16.52
CA LEU A 32 11.79 2.87 17.92
C LEU A 32 10.37 3.42 18.08
N ASN A 33 9.97 4.36 17.21
CA ASN A 33 8.62 4.94 17.24
C ASN A 33 7.55 3.89 16.94
N LEU A 34 7.79 2.96 16.01
CA LEU A 34 6.89 1.84 15.75
C LEU A 34 6.76 0.95 16.99
N SER A 35 7.85 0.66 17.69
CA SER A 35 7.80 -0.17 18.89
C SER A 35 6.92 0.47 19.98
N GLN A 36 7.03 1.79 20.17
CA GLN A 36 6.17 2.55 21.09
C GLN A 36 4.72 2.59 20.63
N LEU A 37 4.47 2.78 19.33
CA LEU A 37 3.12 2.74 18.76
C LEU A 37 2.49 1.35 18.97
N ALA A 38 3.26 0.27 18.83
CA ALA A 38 2.78 -1.08 19.02
C ALA A 38 2.29 -1.32 20.45
N GLU A 39 3.02 -0.81 21.46
CA GLU A 39 2.60 -0.85 22.87
C GLU A 39 1.27 -0.12 23.08
N LYS A 40 1.15 1.11 22.57
CA LYS A 40 -0.09 1.91 22.68
C LYS A 40 -1.28 1.25 21.99
N ILE A 41 -1.07 0.66 20.82
CA ILE A 41 -2.11 -0.11 20.13
C ILE A 41 -2.55 -1.29 20.99
N LYS A 42 -1.64 -2.02 21.62
CA LYS A 42 -2.00 -3.14 22.52
C LYS A 42 -2.70 -2.70 23.80
N GLU A 43 -2.39 -1.52 24.32
CA GLU A 43 -3.09 -0.93 25.46
C GLU A 43 -4.53 -0.54 25.10
N GLU A 44 -4.73 0.14 23.97
CA GLU A 44 -6.05 0.64 23.54
C GLU A 44 -6.92 -0.46 22.89
N PHE A 45 -6.28 -1.44 22.25
CA PHE A 45 -6.90 -2.57 21.57
C PHE A 45 -6.26 -3.90 22.03
N PRO A 46 -6.62 -4.41 23.23
CA PRO A 46 -6.03 -5.63 23.77
C PRO A 46 -6.21 -6.88 22.90
N SER A 47 -7.25 -6.91 22.06
CA SER A 47 -7.54 -7.98 21.09
C SER A 47 -6.82 -7.84 19.75
N ALA A 48 -6.10 -6.73 19.51
CA ALA A 48 -5.41 -6.52 18.26
C ALA A 48 -4.35 -7.59 18.01
N SER A 49 -4.29 -8.09 16.79
CA SER A 49 -3.25 -9.01 16.33
C SER A 49 -2.39 -8.31 15.31
N TRP A 50 -1.11 -8.68 15.27
CA TRP A 50 -0.25 -8.28 14.16
C TRP A 50 -0.51 -9.23 12.99
N ALA A 51 -0.34 -8.74 11.76
CA ALA A 51 -0.37 -9.58 10.57
C ALA A 51 0.62 -10.75 10.72
N SER A 52 0.27 -11.92 10.18
CA SER A 52 1.11 -13.11 10.25
C SER A 52 2.49 -12.93 9.61
N ASP A 53 2.62 -11.97 8.70
CA ASP A 53 3.87 -11.57 8.05
C ASP A 53 4.65 -10.45 8.77
N GLN A 54 4.18 -9.95 9.92
CA GLN A 54 4.77 -8.78 10.59
C GLN A 54 6.28 -8.93 10.87
N MET A 55 6.74 -10.14 11.18
CA MET A 55 8.16 -10.40 11.45
C MET A 55 9.09 -10.18 10.23
N TYR A 56 8.51 -10.09 9.02
CA TYR A 56 9.22 -9.86 7.76
C TYR A 56 9.11 -8.42 7.26
N ARG A 57 8.36 -7.56 7.95
CA ARG A 57 8.21 -6.14 7.64
C ARG A 57 9.31 -5.33 8.32
N GLU A 58 9.83 -4.33 7.62
CA GLU A 58 11.01 -3.57 8.04
C GLU A 58 10.75 -2.11 8.40
N PHE A 59 9.63 -1.54 7.96
CA PHE A 59 9.32 -0.12 8.00
C PHE A 59 7.87 0.18 8.41
N ASP A 60 6.97 -0.79 8.42
CA ASP A 60 5.59 -0.64 8.89
C ASP A 60 5.15 -1.68 9.93
N LEU A 61 4.14 -1.29 10.70
CA LEU A 61 3.29 -2.18 11.49
C LEU A 61 2.03 -2.47 10.69
N ALA A 62 1.71 -3.74 10.52
CA ALA A 62 0.48 -4.25 9.98
C ALA A 62 -0.35 -4.84 11.10
N ILE A 63 -1.46 -4.16 11.41
CA ILE A 63 -2.47 -4.63 12.35
C ILE A 63 -3.48 -5.44 11.55
N ASP A 64 -3.66 -6.70 11.93
CA ASP A 64 -4.64 -7.58 11.30
C ASP A 64 -6.04 -7.22 11.78
N ILE A 65 -6.90 -6.88 10.82
CA ILE A 65 -8.29 -6.50 11.08
C ILE A 65 -9.30 -7.47 10.48
N CYS A 66 -8.90 -8.38 9.57
CA CYS A 66 -9.80 -9.40 9.02
C CYS A 66 -9.15 -10.54 8.20
N GLU A 67 -7.82 -10.71 8.20
CA GLU A 67 -7.15 -11.83 7.51
C GLU A 67 -7.23 -13.12 8.35
N ASP A 68 -6.58 -13.12 9.52
CA ASP A 68 -6.50 -14.25 10.44
C ASP A 68 -7.33 -14.00 11.72
N VAL A 69 -8.03 -12.85 11.78
CA VAL A 69 -8.92 -12.46 12.88
C VAL A 69 -10.35 -12.22 12.41
N ALA A 70 -11.29 -12.21 13.36
CA ALA A 70 -12.65 -11.76 13.07
C ALA A 70 -12.63 -10.31 12.57
N ALA A 71 -13.42 -10.04 11.54
CA ALA A 71 -13.48 -8.71 10.92
C ALA A 71 -13.84 -7.64 11.96
N TRP A 72 -12.97 -6.64 12.07
CA TRP A 72 -13.22 -5.45 12.89
C TRP A 72 -14.36 -4.63 12.31
N ASP A 73 -15.10 -3.94 13.17
CA ASP A 73 -16.08 -2.99 12.69
C ASP A 73 -15.43 -1.67 12.21
N ASP A 74 -16.15 -0.93 11.37
CA ASP A 74 -15.63 0.30 10.77
C ASP A 74 -15.23 1.35 11.82
N LYS A 75 -15.90 1.38 12.98
CA LYS A 75 -15.60 2.36 14.05
C LYS A 75 -14.31 2.00 14.77
N GLU A 76 -14.04 0.71 14.99
CA GLU A 76 -12.78 0.24 15.56
C GLU A 76 -11.62 0.53 14.62
N VAL A 77 -11.80 0.31 13.31
CA VAL A 77 -10.80 0.66 12.29
C VAL A 77 -10.55 2.17 12.24
N GLU A 78 -11.60 2.99 12.26
CA GLU A 78 -11.48 4.46 12.31
C GLU A 78 -10.76 4.95 13.58
N LYS A 79 -11.04 4.31 14.72
CA LYS A 79 -10.38 4.60 15.99
C LYS A 79 -8.88 4.25 15.93
N LEU A 80 -8.54 3.10 15.36
CA LEU A 80 -7.14 2.68 15.16
C LEU A 80 -6.38 3.65 14.25
N LEU A 81 -6.97 4.02 13.11
CA LEU A 81 -6.40 5.01 12.19
C LEU A 81 -6.18 6.36 12.88
N SER A 82 -7.14 6.78 13.73
CA SER A 82 -7.05 8.01 14.49
C SER A 82 -5.96 7.97 15.55
N LEU A 83 -5.80 6.84 16.26
CA LEU A 83 -4.71 6.63 17.21
C LEU A 83 -3.36 6.74 16.53
N CYS A 84 -3.13 6.02 15.42
CA CYS A 84 -1.88 6.10 14.69
C CYS A 84 -1.55 7.54 14.26
N LYS A 85 -2.55 8.27 13.75
CA LYS A 85 -2.39 9.67 13.36
C LYS A 85 -2.08 10.59 14.54
N LEU A 86 -2.73 10.38 15.69
CA LEU A 86 -2.49 11.14 16.92
C LEU A 86 -1.05 10.96 17.41
N GLU A 87 -0.51 9.75 17.25
CA GLU A 87 0.86 9.38 17.56
C GLU A 87 1.88 9.80 16.49
N GLY A 88 1.45 10.58 15.49
CA GLY A 88 2.30 11.12 14.43
C GLY A 88 2.69 10.10 13.36
N ALA A 89 2.12 8.90 13.37
CA ALA A 89 2.33 7.91 12.32
C ALA A 89 1.41 8.20 11.12
N HIS A 90 1.89 7.87 9.93
CA HIS A 90 1.01 7.64 8.79
C HIS A 90 0.29 6.31 9.02
N ALA A 91 -0.98 6.24 8.64
CA ALA A 91 -1.74 4.98 8.68
C ALA A 91 -2.70 4.88 7.51
N LYS A 92 -2.81 3.68 6.94
CA LYS A 92 -3.71 3.41 5.82
C LYS A 92 -4.42 2.07 5.98
N LEU A 93 -5.68 2.09 5.60
CA LEU A 93 -6.53 0.91 5.51
C LEU A 93 -6.28 0.20 4.17
N SER A 94 -5.87 -1.06 4.24
CA SER A 94 -5.88 -2.01 3.13
C SER A 94 -7.15 -2.88 3.19
N SER A 95 -7.25 -3.91 2.35
CA SER A 95 -8.38 -4.83 2.36
C SER A 95 -8.43 -5.71 3.62
N VAL A 96 -7.28 -5.96 4.26
CA VAL A 96 -7.17 -6.88 5.40
C VAL A 96 -6.38 -6.37 6.61
N HIS A 97 -5.57 -5.33 6.43
CA HIS A 97 -4.75 -4.75 7.50
C HIS A 97 -4.91 -3.23 7.59
N VAL A 98 -4.63 -2.68 8.77
CA VAL A 98 -4.19 -1.28 8.90
C VAL A 98 -2.67 -1.25 8.93
N ASN A 99 -2.06 -0.54 7.97
CA ASN A 99 -0.62 -0.37 7.90
C ASN A 99 -0.24 1.01 8.46
N ALA A 100 0.59 1.03 9.52
CA ALA A 100 1.08 2.24 10.15
C ALA A 100 2.60 2.35 10.05
N TRP A 101 3.11 3.54 9.73
CA TRP A 101 4.55 3.78 9.56
C TRP A 101 4.97 5.20 9.94
N TYR A 102 6.26 5.38 10.19
CA TYR A 102 6.89 6.69 10.36
C TYR A 102 7.82 7.00 9.20
N GLY A 103 7.90 8.28 8.83
CA GLY A 103 8.70 8.80 7.72
C GLY A 103 7.84 9.29 6.56
N ASP A 104 8.35 10.29 5.85
CA ASP A 104 7.67 10.92 4.72
C ASP A 104 8.01 10.18 3.41
N TYR A 105 7.36 9.04 3.22
CA TYR A 105 7.43 8.27 1.99
C TYR A 105 6.05 7.72 1.63
N ASP A 106 5.80 7.67 0.33
CA ASP A 106 4.59 7.11 -0.24
C ASP A 106 4.88 6.35 -1.54
N LYS A 107 3.91 5.51 -1.95
CA LYS A 107 3.99 4.63 -3.12
C LYS A 107 4.25 5.42 -4.42
N MET A 108 3.66 6.60 -4.56
CA MET A 108 3.79 7.45 -5.76
C MET A 108 5.12 8.20 -5.76
N GLY A 109 5.60 8.66 -4.60
CA GLY A 109 6.94 9.20 -4.44
C GLY A 109 8.01 8.19 -4.85
N ALA A 110 7.89 6.95 -4.36
CA ALA A 110 8.79 5.85 -4.75
C ALA A 110 8.69 5.50 -6.24
N PHE A 111 7.49 5.54 -6.83
CA PHE A 111 7.30 5.33 -8.27
C PHE A 111 7.99 6.42 -9.10
N LYS A 112 7.77 7.69 -8.76
CA LYS A 112 8.42 8.83 -9.44
C LYS A 112 9.93 8.72 -9.36
N PHE A 113 10.46 8.47 -8.17
CA PHE A 113 11.89 8.27 -7.95
C PHE A 113 12.45 7.14 -8.83
N TRP A 114 11.74 6.02 -8.95
CA TRP A 114 12.16 4.90 -9.80
C TRP A 114 12.21 5.28 -11.28
N CYS A 115 11.24 6.04 -11.78
CA CYS A 115 11.24 6.55 -13.16
C CYS A 115 12.33 7.60 -13.40
N ASP A 116 12.44 8.62 -12.54
CA ASP A 116 13.38 9.73 -12.68
C ASP A 116 14.85 9.27 -12.69
N ASN A 117 15.13 8.17 -11.99
CA ASN A 117 16.46 7.58 -11.91
C ASN A 117 16.71 6.49 -12.97
N GLN A 118 15.81 6.29 -13.93
CA GLN A 118 15.93 5.30 -15.01
C GLN A 118 16.29 3.90 -14.50
N MET A 119 15.68 3.50 -13.39
CA MET A 119 15.92 2.20 -12.76
C MET A 119 15.47 1.04 -13.66
N PRO A 120 16.06 -0.16 -13.54
CA PRO A 120 15.68 -1.30 -14.38
C PRO A 120 14.17 -1.55 -14.38
N GLY A 121 13.61 -1.69 -15.59
CA GLY A 121 12.18 -1.82 -15.83
C GLY A 121 11.46 -0.50 -16.09
N SER A 122 12.05 0.66 -15.75
CA SER A 122 11.52 1.97 -16.10
C SER A 122 11.85 2.26 -17.57
N ARG A 123 11.16 1.56 -18.46
CA ARG A 123 11.30 1.76 -19.91
C ARG A 123 10.71 3.09 -20.38
N PHE A 124 9.96 3.75 -19.51
CA PHE A 124 9.11 4.88 -19.83
C PHE A 124 9.45 6.05 -18.92
N GLU A 125 9.76 7.20 -19.52
CA GLU A 125 9.71 8.47 -18.79
C GLU A 125 8.29 8.69 -18.27
N ILE A 126 8.14 9.32 -17.10
CA ILE A 126 6.81 9.69 -16.54
C ILE A 126 5.95 10.42 -17.57
N ASN A 127 6.55 11.11 -18.53
CA ASN A 127 5.87 11.80 -19.63
C ASN A 127 4.96 10.91 -20.51
N SER A 128 5.00 9.59 -20.32
CA SER A 128 4.14 8.61 -21.03
C SER A 128 3.15 7.89 -20.10
N LEU A 129 2.63 8.53 -19.03
CA LEU A 129 1.59 7.95 -18.16
C LEU A 129 0.38 7.36 -18.91
N ASP A 130 0.14 7.74 -20.17
CA ASP A 130 -0.84 7.13 -21.06
C ASP A 130 -0.59 5.63 -21.34
N GLU A 131 0.64 5.15 -21.22
CA GLU A 131 1.03 3.75 -21.43
C GLU A 131 1.00 2.92 -20.13
N TRP A 132 0.77 3.58 -18.99
CA TRP A 132 0.71 2.93 -17.70
C TRP A 132 -0.71 2.56 -17.32
N ILE A 133 -0.85 1.45 -16.59
CA ILE A 133 -2.08 1.05 -15.94
C ILE A 133 -1.81 0.68 -14.49
N TYR A 134 -2.68 1.13 -13.60
CA TYR A 134 -2.65 0.77 -12.18
C TYR A 134 -3.86 -0.08 -11.82
N ILE A 135 -3.67 -1.09 -10.99
CA ILE A 135 -4.75 -1.89 -10.41
C ILE A 135 -4.58 -1.97 -8.89
N GLY A 136 -5.67 -1.78 -8.16
CA GLY A 136 -5.72 -1.82 -6.70
C GLY A 136 -7.08 -2.28 -6.18
N ASP A 137 -7.22 -2.42 -4.86
CA ASP A 137 -8.38 -3.05 -4.23
C ASP A 137 -8.91 -2.30 -3.00
N SER A 138 -8.15 -1.33 -2.48
CA SER A 138 -8.39 -0.77 -1.15
C SER A 138 -8.12 0.74 -1.08
N PRO A 139 -8.52 1.42 0.02
CA PRO A 139 -8.28 2.85 0.19
C PRO A 139 -6.80 3.25 0.14
N ASN A 140 -5.86 2.36 0.47
CA ASN A 140 -4.43 2.61 0.33
C ASN A 140 -4.03 2.97 -1.12
N ASP A 141 -4.81 2.52 -2.10
CA ASP A 141 -4.57 2.72 -3.53
C ASP A 141 -5.13 4.04 -4.07
N GLU A 142 -5.87 4.81 -3.28
CA GLU A 142 -6.46 6.10 -3.69
C GLU A 142 -5.43 7.05 -4.36
N PRO A 143 -4.21 7.24 -3.82
CA PRO A 143 -3.23 8.11 -4.46
C PRO A 143 -2.82 7.61 -5.85
N ALA A 144 -2.81 6.30 -6.08
CA ALA A 144 -2.51 5.73 -7.38
C ALA A 144 -3.69 5.85 -8.34
N PHE A 145 -4.94 5.74 -7.85
CA PHE A 145 -6.12 5.99 -8.66
C PHE A 145 -6.19 7.44 -9.18
N ASP A 146 -5.72 8.41 -8.38
CA ASP A 146 -5.60 9.81 -8.81
C ASP A 146 -4.41 10.05 -9.76
N PHE A 147 -3.29 9.36 -9.52
CA PHE A 147 -2.06 9.57 -10.27
C PHE A 147 -2.09 8.95 -11.67
N PHE A 148 -2.64 7.75 -11.82
CA PHE A 148 -2.68 7.04 -13.11
C PHE A 148 -3.97 7.31 -13.87
N LYS A 149 -3.83 7.76 -15.13
CA LYS A 149 -4.97 8.00 -16.02
C LYS A 149 -5.77 6.73 -16.31
N LYS A 150 -5.10 5.58 -16.46
CA LYS A 150 -5.73 4.27 -16.55
C LYS A 150 -5.60 3.61 -15.18
N SER A 151 -6.63 3.74 -14.36
CA SER A 151 -6.66 3.15 -13.03
C SER A 151 -7.85 2.20 -12.88
N VAL A 152 -7.60 1.03 -12.31
CA VAL A 152 -8.55 -0.07 -12.17
C VAL A 152 -8.67 -0.43 -10.69
N GLY A 153 -9.90 -0.51 -10.21
CA GLY A 153 -10.21 -1.14 -8.93
C GLY A 153 -10.67 -2.58 -9.19
N VAL A 154 -10.19 -3.56 -8.43
CA VAL A 154 -10.94 -4.81 -8.33
C VAL A 154 -12.20 -4.60 -7.51
N LYS A 155 -13.21 -5.45 -7.67
CA LYS A 155 -14.54 -5.24 -7.08
C LYS A 155 -14.56 -5.01 -5.57
N ASN A 156 -13.56 -5.48 -4.83
CA ASN A 156 -13.37 -5.20 -3.39
C ASN A 156 -13.42 -3.70 -3.07
N ILE A 157 -13.08 -2.83 -4.02
CA ILE A 157 -13.10 -1.39 -3.84
C ILE A 157 -14.52 -0.82 -3.65
N GLU A 158 -15.57 -1.53 -4.09
CA GLU A 158 -16.95 -1.02 -4.13
C GLU A 158 -17.44 -0.56 -2.75
N LYS A 159 -17.16 -1.35 -1.70
CA LYS A 159 -17.55 -1.01 -0.32
C LYS A 159 -16.88 0.27 0.18
N TYR A 160 -15.75 0.68 -0.40
CA TYR A 160 -15.01 1.87 0.00
C TYR A 160 -15.35 3.10 -0.85
N LEU A 161 -16.06 2.98 -1.97
CA LEU A 161 -16.39 4.12 -2.86
C LEU A 161 -17.02 5.34 -2.17
N PRO A 162 -17.82 5.20 -1.10
CA PRO A 162 -18.34 6.36 -0.36
C PRO A 162 -17.26 7.16 0.38
N SER A 163 -16.16 6.52 0.81
CA SER A 163 -15.08 7.18 1.55
C SER A 163 -13.94 7.69 0.65
N LEU A 164 -13.84 7.19 -0.58
CA LEU A 164 -12.83 7.64 -1.54
C LEU A 164 -13.15 9.02 -2.14
N LYS A 165 -12.17 9.91 -2.06
CA LYS A 165 -12.10 11.18 -2.79
C LYS A 165 -11.77 10.97 -4.26
N LYS A 166 -10.92 9.98 -4.56
CA LYS A 166 -10.45 9.68 -5.92
C LYS A 166 -10.72 8.22 -6.23
N ARG A 167 -11.52 7.99 -7.27
CA ARG A 167 -12.01 6.66 -7.65
C ARG A 167 -11.20 6.12 -8.83
N PRO A 168 -11.05 4.80 -8.96
CA PRO A 168 -10.48 4.22 -10.16
C PRO A 168 -11.38 4.53 -11.37
N THR A 169 -10.77 4.61 -12.55
CA THR A 169 -11.50 4.87 -13.82
C THR A 169 -12.36 3.70 -14.27
N TYR A 170 -12.02 2.47 -13.85
CA TYR A 170 -12.78 1.25 -14.12
C TYR A 170 -12.80 0.36 -12.88
N ILE A 171 -13.89 -0.38 -12.68
CA ILE A 171 -14.02 -1.39 -11.62
C ILE A 171 -14.35 -2.72 -12.29
N THR A 172 -13.60 -3.77 -11.95
CA THR A 172 -13.81 -5.12 -12.49
C THR A 172 -15.08 -5.76 -11.92
N GLU A 173 -15.63 -6.75 -12.61
CA GLU A 173 -16.84 -7.48 -12.16
C GLU A 173 -16.55 -8.46 -11.02
N HIS A 174 -15.29 -8.86 -10.88
CA HIS A 174 -14.83 -9.83 -9.90
C HIS A 174 -13.88 -9.23 -8.86
N GLU A 175 -13.80 -9.89 -7.70
CA GLU A 175 -12.94 -9.54 -6.58
C GLU A 175 -11.55 -10.16 -6.71
N SER A 176 -10.58 -9.57 -6.01
CA SER A 176 -9.25 -10.14 -5.76
C SER A 176 -8.56 -10.63 -7.04
N GLY A 177 -8.03 -11.86 -7.03
CA GLY A 177 -7.30 -12.43 -8.17
C GLY A 177 -8.14 -12.59 -9.43
N GLU A 178 -9.44 -12.84 -9.31
CA GLU A 178 -10.35 -12.96 -10.46
C GLU A 178 -10.57 -11.60 -11.15
N GLY A 179 -10.66 -10.52 -10.37
CA GLY A 179 -10.68 -9.15 -10.93
C GLY A 179 -9.39 -8.80 -11.66
N PHE A 180 -8.23 -9.16 -11.09
CA PHE A 180 -6.96 -9.02 -11.79
C PHE A 180 -6.92 -9.84 -13.08
N PHE A 181 -7.41 -11.07 -13.06
CA PHE A 181 -7.48 -11.94 -14.22
C PHE A 181 -8.36 -11.36 -15.33
N GLU A 182 -9.51 -10.77 -15.00
CA GLU A 182 -10.36 -10.05 -15.96
C GLU A 182 -9.57 -8.94 -16.68
N LEU A 183 -8.84 -8.11 -15.92
CA LEU A 183 -8.01 -7.06 -16.51
C LEU A 183 -6.92 -7.67 -17.40
N ALA A 184 -6.20 -8.68 -16.91
CA ALA A 184 -5.13 -9.33 -17.65
C ALA A 184 -5.65 -9.92 -18.97
N GLN A 185 -6.81 -10.59 -18.96
CA GLN A 185 -7.45 -11.11 -20.16
C GLN A 185 -7.76 -10.00 -21.17
N ARG A 186 -8.31 -8.87 -20.72
CA ARG A 186 -8.55 -7.74 -21.63
C ARG A 186 -7.24 -7.25 -22.26
N LEU A 187 -6.19 -7.09 -21.47
CA LEU A 187 -4.90 -6.59 -21.97
C LEU A 187 -4.23 -7.55 -22.97
N ILE A 188 -4.26 -8.86 -22.73
CA ILE A 188 -3.63 -9.83 -23.63
C ILE A 188 -4.44 -10.12 -24.91
N HIS A 189 -5.77 -9.91 -24.89
CA HIS A 189 -6.63 -10.11 -26.07
C HIS A 189 -6.88 -8.81 -26.85
N LEU A 190 -6.39 -7.66 -26.38
CA LEU A 190 -6.37 -6.39 -27.11
C LEU A 190 -5.26 -6.33 -28.20
N SER A 191 -4.57 -7.45 -28.45
CA SER A 191 -3.55 -7.62 -29.50
C SER A 191 -4.16 -7.89 -30.87
#